data_AF-A0A2N1VJ47-F1
#
_entry.id   AF-A0A2N1VJ47-F1
#
_cell.length_a   1.000
_cell.length_b   1.000
_cell.length_c   1.000
_cell.angle_alpha   90.00
_cell.angle_beta   90.00
_cell.angle_gamma   90.00
#
_symmetry.space_group_name_H-M   'P 1'
#
loop_
_entity.id
_entity.type
_entity.pdbx_description
1 polymer ?
#
loop_
_entity_poly.entity_id
_entity_poly.type
_entity_poly.pdbx_seq_one_letter_code
_entity_poly.pdbx_strand_id
1 'polypeptide(L)'
;MNSSGIYFAGFKHPNAIEDNSKKQKYEIFQSLFEETIKVDYNDEPIGKLEKLIEKYISENKKIYLLGFSIGSIKSLYLHFKYDIPILLINPSFFPEITLQAYLSQNEIDNIIDLKNNIKNLKHKNKPYSNFSVLLSKDDEVITYDKFLNIFNTYIKYVEWFENSGHSFIQFENRAEQIRLLMIWDELTDMDVEEVF
;
A
#
# COMPACT_ATOMS: atom_id res chain seq x y z
N MET A 1 -11.46 5.40 17.69
CA MET A 1 -10.01 5.74 17.68
C MET A 1 -9.79 6.48 16.38
N ASN A 2 -9.37 7.76 16.44
CA ASN A 2 -9.19 8.64 15.28
C ASN A 2 -8.15 8.04 14.30
N SER A 3 -8.64 7.25 13.35
CA SER A 3 -7.86 6.39 12.46
C SER A 3 -8.16 6.73 11.01
N SER A 4 -7.11 7.00 10.26
CA SER A 4 -7.17 7.45 8.87
C SER A 4 -6.54 6.40 7.95
N GLY A 5 -7.32 5.90 7.01
CA GLY A 5 -6.84 4.97 5.97
C GLY A 5 -6.56 5.71 4.67
N ILE A 6 -5.40 5.49 4.06
CA ILE A 6 -5.07 6.03 2.73
C ILE A 6 -4.95 4.87 1.73
N TYR A 7 -5.86 4.83 0.77
CA TYR A 7 -5.95 3.82 -0.27
C TYR A 7 -5.28 4.30 -1.55
N PHE A 8 -4.19 3.66 -1.95
CA PHE A 8 -3.48 3.95 -3.20
C PHE A 8 -3.92 2.96 -4.28
N ALA A 9 -4.72 3.45 -5.22
CA ALA A 9 -5.29 2.63 -6.27
C ALA A 9 -4.25 2.16 -7.30
N GLY A 10 -4.55 1.03 -7.93
CA GLY A 10 -3.80 0.53 -9.09
C GLY A 10 -4.01 1.36 -10.36
N PHE A 11 -3.29 1.02 -11.42
CA PHE A 11 -3.40 1.70 -12.70
C PHE A 11 -4.83 1.55 -13.28
N LYS A 12 -5.40 2.65 -13.77
CA LYS A 12 -6.64 2.65 -14.54
C LYS A 12 -6.28 2.80 -16.00
N HIS A 13 -6.45 1.74 -16.78
CA HIS A 13 -6.21 1.81 -18.21
C HIS A 13 -7.13 2.88 -18.83
N PRO A 14 -6.65 3.73 -19.75
CA PRO A 14 -7.44 4.82 -20.33
C PRO A 14 -8.76 4.34 -20.98
N ASN A 15 -8.73 3.15 -21.55
CA ASN A 15 -9.89 2.49 -22.17
C ASN A 15 -10.57 1.45 -21.24
N ALA A 16 -10.23 1.43 -19.95
CA ALA A 16 -10.91 0.54 -19.02
C ALA A 16 -12.38 0.97 -18.90
N ILE A 17 -13.28 0.06 -19.24
CA ILE A 17 -14.68 0.14 -18.82
C ILE A 17 -14.69 0.17 -17.29
N GLU A 18 -15.59 0.97 -16.72
CA GLU A 18 -15.71 1.13 -15.28
C GLU A 18 -15.84 -0.25 -14.61
N ASP A 19 -14.81 -0.64 -13.85
CA ASP A 19 -14.71 -1.92 -13.17
C ASP A 19 -15.29 -1.76 -11.76
N ASN A 20 -16.50 -2.27 -11.57
CA ASN A 20 -17.21 -2.24 -10.28
C ASN A 20 -16.38 -2.86 -9.15
N SER A 21 -15.47 -3.80 -9.43
CA SER A 21 -14.66 -4.44 -8.40
C SER A 21 -13.69 -3.46 -7.72
N LYS A 22 -13.19 -2.45 -8.45
CA LYS A 22 -12.28 -1.43 -7.87
C LYS A 22 -13.05 -0.48 -6.94
N LYS A 23 -14.27 -0.12 -7.32
CA LYS A 23 -15.17 0.71 -6.51
C LYS A 23 -15.55 -0.01 -5.21
N GLN A 24 -15.94 -1.28 -5.31
CA GLN A 24 -16.32 -2.11 -4.17
C GLN A 24 -15.16 -2.27 -3.16
N LYS A 25 -13.91 -2.49 -3.63
CA LYS A 25 -12.75 -2.57 -2.72
C LYS A 25 -12.51 -1.30 -1.93
N TYR A 26 -12.62 -0.14 -2.59
CA TYR A 26 -12.48 1.12 -1.88
C TYR A 26 -13.61 1.30 -0.86
N GLU A 27 -14.87 1.06 -1.23
CA GLU A 27 -16.01 1.15 -0.29
C GLU A 27 -15.81 0.25 0.94
N ILE A 28 -15.32 -0.97 0.74
CA ILE A 28 -14.97 -1.88 1.84
C ILE A 28 -13.86 -1.27 2.69
N PHE A 29 -12.79 -0.77 2.08
CA PHE A 29 -11.72 -0.08 2.80
C PHE A 29 -12.22 1.13 3.59
N GLN A 30 -13.16 1.91 3.05
CA GLN A 30 -13.77 3.04 3.74
C GLN A 30 -14.48 2.62 5.03
N SER A 31 -15.10 1.43 5.04
CA SER A 31 -15.78 0.92 6.23
C SER A 31 -14.82 0.50 7.37
N LEU A 32 -13.52 0.37 7.10
CA LEU A 32 -12.53 -0.09 8.08
C LEU A 32 -11.95 1.03 8.97
N PHE A 33 -12.11 2.29 8.57
CA PHE A 33 -11.49 3.45 9.21
C PHE A 33 -12.47 4.62 9.37
N GLU A 34 -12.22 5.52 10.33
CA GLU A 34 -13.09 6.68 10.58
C GLU A 34 -12.99 7.73 9.46
N GLU A 35 -11.79 7.93 8.93
CA GLU A 35 -11.52 8.82 7.80
C GLU A 35 -10.76 8.05 6.72
N THR A 36 -11.13 8.22 5.46
CA THR A 36 -10.41 7.59 4.35
C THR A 36 -10.17 8.52 3.18
N ILE A 37 -9.02 8.33 2.54
CA ILE A 37 -8.65 9.06 1.33
C ILE A 37 -8.29 8.05 0.26
N LYS A 38 -8.91 8.21 -0.92
CA LYS A 38 -8.49 7.51 -2.14
C LYS A 38 -7.46 8.34 -2.87
N VAL A 39 -6.36 7.71 -3.23
CA VAL A 39 -5.31 8.27 -4.08
C VAL A 39 -5.26 7.46 -5.35
N ASP A 40 -5.79 8.02 -6.44
CA ASP A 40 -5.56 7.47 -7.76
C ASP A 40 -4.12 7.79 -8.22
N TYR A 41 -3.53 6.90 -9.03
CA TYR A 41 -2.11 6.96 -9.38
C TYR A 41 -1.72 8.31 -10.02
N ASN A 42 -2.59 8.88 -10.86
CA ASN A 42 -2.32 10.13 -11.59
C ASN A 42 -2.76 11.40 -10.87
N ASP A 43 -3.53 11.29 -9.80
CA ASP A 43 -4.32 12.43 -9.34
C ASP A 43 -3.52 13.32 -8.38
N GLU A 44 -2.75 12.72 -7.46
CA GLU A 44 -2.09 13.49 -6.41
C GLU A 44 -0.56 13.46 -6.51
N PRO A 45 0.08 14.64 -6.71
CA PRO A 45 1.52 14.80 -6.56
C PRO A 45 2.00 14.40 -5.17
N ILE A 46 3.18 13.77 -5.09
CA ILE A 46 3.68 13.25 -3.81
C ILE A 46 3.79 14.33 -2.72
N GLY A 47 4.21 15.55 -3.06
CA GLY A 47 4.35 16.65 -2.10
C GLY A 47 3.02 17.12 -1.48
N LYS A 48 1.87 16.86 -2.09
CA LYS A 48 0.57 17.11 -1.44
C LYS A 48 0.25 16.04 -0.41
N LEU A 49 0.56 14.78 -0.72
CA LEU A 49 0.38 13.67 0.19
C LEU A 49 1.28 13.81 1.42
N GLU A 50 2.51 14.28 1.23
CA GLU A 50 3.43 14.60 2.33
C GLU A 50 2.84 15.62 3.31
N LYS A 51 2.33 16.76 2.80
CA LYS A 51 1.70 17.78 3.64
C LYS A 51 0.49 17.26 4.41
N LEU A 52 -0.30 16.39 3.76
CA LEU A 52 -1.45 15.74 4.39
C LEU A 52 -1.01 14.81 5.53
N ILE A 53 0.00 13.97 5.29
CA ILE A 53 0.58 13.08 6.29
C ILE A 53 1.15 13.90 7.46
N GLU A 54 1.93 14.94 7.19
CA GLU A 54 2.51 15.82 8.19
C GLU A 54 1.43 16.50 9.05
N LYS A 55 0.33 16.92 8.43
CA LYS A 55 -0.84 17.43 9.14
C LYS A 55 -1.43 16.36 10.08
N TYR A 56 -1.71 15.16 9.58
CA TYR A 56 -2.26 14.07 10.39
C TYR A 56 -1.34 13.68 11.55
N ILE A 57 -0.02 13.64 11.32
CA ILE A 57 0.98 13.43 12.38
C ILE A 57 0.90 14.55 13.43
N SER A 58 0.80 15.82 13.01
CA SER A 58 0.69 16.95 13.94
C SER A 58 -0.60 16.95 14.76
N GLU A 59 -1.66 16.34 14.23
CA GLU A 59 -2.95 16.14 14.89
C GLU A 59 -2.98 14.85 15.73
N ASN A 60 -1.87 14.12 15.82
CA ASN A 60 -1.74 12.83 16.50
C ASN A 60 -2.77 11.79 16.00
N LYS A 61 -3.11 11.83 14.70
CA LYS A 61 -3.98 10.86 14.05
C LYS A 61 -3.19 9.59 13.70
N LYS A 62 -3.82 8.43 13.89
CA LYS A 62 -3.30 7.15 13.42
C LYS A 62 -3.50 7.05 11.92
N ILE A 63 -2.46 6.67 11.19
CA ILE A 63 -2.48 6.60 9.72
C ILE A 63 -2.09 5.20 9.29
N TYR A 64 -2.78 4.67 8.28
CA TYR A 64 -2.42 3.39 7.67
C TYR A 64 -2.49 3.50 6.16
N LEU A 65 -1.53 2.85 5.48
CA LEU A 65 -1.41 2.89 4.03
C LEU A 65 -1.84 1.55 3.44
N LEU A 66 -2.69 1.57 2.42
CA LEU A 66 -2.97 0.40 1.58
C LEU A 66 -2.53 0.68 0.15
N GLY A 67 -1.53 -0.07 -0.33
CA GLY A 67 -1.01 0.06 -1.69
C GLY A 67 -1.43 -1.09 -2.59
N PHE A 68 -2.08 -0.80 -3.72
CA PHE A 68 -2.48 -1.81 -4.70
C PHE A 68 -1.69 -1.65 -6.00
N SER A 69 -1.04 -2.71 -6.50
CA SER A 69 -0.32 -2.68 -7.79
C SER A 69 0.64 -1.48 -7.87
N ILE A 70 0.52 -0.59 -8.87
CA ILE A 70 1.35 0.62 -9.00
C ILE A 70 1.22 1.61 -7.82
N GLY A 71 0.08 1.61 -7.11
CA GLY A 71 -0.14 2.42 -5.90
C GLY A 71 0.85 2.08 -4.77
N SER A 72 1.50 0.93 -4.87
CA SER A 72 2.58 0.50 -3.97
C SER A 72 3.78 1.45 -3.99
N ILE A 73 4.07 2.15 -5.09
CA ILE A 73 5.26 3.02 -5.17
C ILE A 73 5.13 4.23 -4.23
N LYS A 74 4.02 4.97 -4.32
CA LYS A 74 3.78 6.14 -3.46
C LYS A 74 3.62 5.73 -1.99
N SER A 75 2.89 4.65 -1.73
CA SER A 75 2.68 4.16 -0.36
C SER A 75 3.99 3.67 0.28
N LEU A 76 4.85 2.94 -0.44
CA LEU A 76 6.18 2.55 0.04
C LEU A 76 7.05 3.75 0.37
N TYR A 77 7.06 4.76 -0.49
CA TYR A 77 7.80 5.99 -0.22
C TYR A 77 7.36 6.63 1.10
N LEU A 78 6.05 6.77 1.31
CA LEU A 78 5.51 7.36 2.54
C LEU A 78 5.77 6.49 3.77
N HIS A 79 5.65 5.16 3.65
CA HIS A 79 6.03 4.22 4.70
C HIS A 79 7.49 4.43 5.14
N PHE A 80 8.44 4.42 4.21
CA PHE A 80 9.85 4.57 4.57
C PHE A 80 10.21 5.97 5.05
N LYS A 81 9.52 7.02 4.57
CA LYS A 81 9.76 8.41 4.98
C LYS A 81 9.22 8.72 6.37
N TYR A 82 8.01 8.28 6.67
CA TYR A 82 7.27 8.67 7.88
C TYR A 82 7.07 7.52 8.87
N ASP A 83 7.55 6.32 8.57
CA ASP A 83 7.42 5.11 9.41
C ASP A 83 5.96 4.72 9.70
N ILE A 84 5.11 4.76 8.68
CA ILE A 84 3.66 4.52 8.79
C ILE A 84 3.31 3.06 8.43
N PRO A 85 2.48 2.35 9.20
CA PRO A 85 2.06 0.99 8.86
C PRO A 85 1.49 0.89 7.44
N ILE A 86 1.87 -0.19 6.74
CA ILE A 86 1.53 -0.41 5.34
C ILE A 86 1.10 -1.85 5.08
N LEU A 87 0.02 -1.98 4.32
CA LEU A 87 -0.38 -3.22 3.67
C LEU A 87 -0.26 -3.05 2.15
N LEU A 88 0.52 -3.91 1.51
CA LEU A 88 0.57 -3.97 0.05
C LEU A 88 -0.20 -5.18 -0.46
N ILE A 89 -0.95 -4.99 -1.55
CA ILE A 89 -1.66 -6.06 -2.24
C ILE A 89 -1.17 -6.08 -3.69
N ASN A 90 -0.63 -7.24 -4.09
CA ASN A 90 -0.05 -7.45 -5.42
C ASN A 90 0.82 -6.25 -5.85
N PRO A 91 1.92 -5.93 -5.15
CA PRO A 91 2.67 -4.70 -5.40
C PRO A 91 3.45 -4.74 -6.72
N SER A 92 3.33 -3.69 -7.54
CA SER A 92 4.16 -3.51 -8.74
C SER A 92 5.29 -2.53 -8.48
N PHE A 93 6.52 -3.06 -8.34
CA PHE A 93 7.72 -2.24 -8.10
C PHE A 93 8.50 -1.87 -9.37
N PHE A 94 8.13 -2.43 -10.51
CA PHE A 94 8.71 -2.10 -11.83
C PHE A 94 7.64 -1.70 -12.86
N PRO A 95 6.70 -0.80 -12.51
CA PRO A 95 5.64 -0.38 -13.42
C PRO A 95 6.17 0.34 -14.65
N GLU A 96 7.34 0.97 -14.58
CA GLU A 96 8.01 1.60 -15.73
C GLU A 96 8.37 0.60 -16.83
N ILE A 97 8.50 -0.69 -16.48
CA ILE A 97 8.73 -1.77 -17.44
C ILE A 97 7.39 -2.35 -17.90
N THR A 98 6.51 -2.72 -16.97
CA THR A 98 5.26 -3.44 -17.30
C THR A 98 4.18 -2.55 -17.92
N LEU A 99 4.23 -1.24 -17.69
CA LEU A 99 3.26 -0.25 -18.18
C LEU A 99 3.89 0.79 -19.10
N GLN A 100 5.10 0.54 -19.64
CA GLN A 100 5.83 1.49 -20.47
C GLN A 100 4.99 2.03 -21.65
N ALA A 101 4.12 1.21 -22.23
CA ALA A 101 3.25 1.61 -23.34
C ALA A 101 2.13 2.59 -22.95
N TYR A 102 1.87 2.76 -21.64
CA TYR A 102 0.74 3.53 -21.11
C TYR A 102 1.17 4.74 -20.28
N LEU A 103 2.44 4.80 -19.88
CA LEU A 103 2.99 5.88 -19.07
C LEU A 103 3.71 6.89 -19.97
N SER A 104 3.50 8.17 -19.71
CA SER A 104 4.32 9.24 -20.26
C SER A 104 5.74 9.20 -19.69
N GLN A 105 6.68 9.84 -20.38
CA GLN A 105 8.07 9.94 -19.90
C GLN A 105 8.14 10.59 -18.51
N ASN A 106 7.34 11.64 -18.27
CA ASN A 106 7.29 12.29 -16.96
C ASN A 106 6.79 11.35 -15.86
N GLU A 107 5.82 10.48 -16.13
CA GLU A 107 5.37 9.47 -15.16
C GLU A 107 6.46 8.43 -14.86
N ILE A 108 7.19 7.98 -15.88
CA ILE A 108 8.34 7.08 -15.73
C ILE A 108 9.43 7.72 -14.86
N ASP A 109 9.79 8.97 -15.16
CA ASP A 109 10.82 9.70 -14.42
C ASP A 109 10.40 9.86 -12.94
N ASN A 110 9.14 10.22 -12.68
CA ASN A 110 8.58 10.30 -11.32
C ASN A 110 8.64 8.95 -10.57
N ILE A 111 8.34 7.83 -11.25
CA ILE A 111 8.48 6.48 -10.65
C ILE A 111 9.94 6.22 -10.27
N ILE A 112 10.87 6.51 -11.18
CA ILE A 112 12.31 6.29 -10.95
C ILE A 112 12.79 7.13 -9.76
N ASP A 113 12.38 8.39 -9.68
CA ASP A 113 12.72 9.29 -8.59
C ASP A 113 12.18 8.78 -7.24
N LEU A 114 10.91 8.35 -7.19
CA LEU A 114 10.34 7.75 -5.98
C LEU A 114 11.10 6.48 -5.57
N LYS A 115 11.48 5.62 -6.52
CA LYS A 115 12.26 4.40 -6.24
C LYS A 115 13.65 4.71 -5.71
N ASN A 116 14.31 5.75 -6.24
CA ASN A 116 15.60 6.21 -5.75
C ASN A 116 15.49 6.75 -4.32
N ASN A 117 14.45 7.55 -4.03
CA ASN A 117 14.18 8.01 -2.67
C ASN A 117 13.91 6.84 -1.71
N ILE A 118 13.07 5.89 -2.11
CA ILE A 118 12.79 4.66 -1.35
C ILE A 118 14.10 3.91 -1.04
N LYS A 119 15.04 3.82 -2.00
CA LYS A 119 16.36 3.19 -1.79
C LYS A 119 17.19 3.94 -0.74
N ASN A 120 17.12 5.26 -0.71
CA ASN A 120 17.87 6.09 0.23
C ASN A 120 17.27 6.12 1.64
N LEU A 121 15.94 6.01 1.76
CA LEU A 121 15.20 6.01 3.03
C LEU A 121 15.19 4.64 3.71
N LYS A 122 15.43 3.56 2.95
CA LYS A 122 15.56 2.21 3.48
C LYS A 122 16.83 2.06 4.33
N HIS A 123 16.66 2.05 5.64
CA HIS A 123 17.73 1.83 6.61
C HIS A 123 17.65 0.40 7.15
N LYS A 124 18.70 -0.40 6.94
CA LYS A 124 18.74 -1.82 7.34
C LYS A 124 18.70 -2.06 8.86
N ASN A 125 18.86 -1.01 9.68
CA ASN A 125 19.03 -1.12 11.13
C ASN A 125 17.88 -0.51 11.95
N LYS A 126 16.80 -0.04 11.32
CA LYS A 126 15.64 0.50 12.02
C LYS A 126 14.49 -0.52 11.94
N PRO A 127 13.87 -0.92 13.06
CA PRO A 127 12.59 -1.60 12.99
C PRO A 127 11.57 -0.62 12.41
N TYR A 128 10.99 -0.96 11.27
CA TYR A 128 9.88 -0.19 10.72
C TYR A 128 8.57 -0.62 11.40
N SER A 129 7.60 0.28 11.39
CA SER A 129 6.21 -0.07 11.64
C SER A 129 5.73 -1.16 10.68
N ASN A 130 4.59 -1.75 10.97
CA ASN A 130 4.12 -2.94 10.32
C ASN A 130 4.11 -2.81 8.79
N PHE A 131 4.81 -3.73 8.14
CA PHE A 131 4.85 -3.87 6.70
C PHE A 131 4.37 -5.27 6.35
N SER A 132 3.13 -5.34 5.88
CA SER A 132 2.46 -6.58 5.48
C SER A 132 2.23 -6.62 3.97
N VAL A 133 2.25 -7.81 3.38
CA VAL A 133 2.06 -8.01 1.93
C VAL A 133 1.13 -9.19 1.66
N LEU A 134 0.12 -8.97 0.82
CA LEU A 134 -0.76 -10.01 0.28
C LEU A 134 -0.44 -10.20 -1.21
N LEU A 135 -0.19 -11.44 -1.60
CA LEU A 135 0.21 -11.80 -2.96
C LEU A 135 -0.74 -12.85 -3.53
N SER A 136 -1.07 -12.74 -4.81
CA SER A 136 -1.81 -13.77 -5.55
C SER A 136 -0.82 -14.59 -6.36
N LYS A 137 -0.73 -15.90 -6.12
CA LYS A 137 0.20 -16.80 -6.83
C LYS A 137 -0.11 -16.89 -8.33
N ASP A 138 -1.38 -16.69 -8.67
CA ASP A 138 -1.94 -16.68 -10.01
C ASP A 138 -1.90 -15.30 -10.68
N ASP A 139 -1.13 -14.34 -10.14
CA ASP A 139 -0.88 -13.05 -10.79
C ASP A 139 0.23 -13.19 -11.86
N GLU A 140 -0.19 -13.30 -13.12
CA GLU A 140 0.71 -13.41 -14.29
C GLU A 140 1.37 -12.07 -14.68
N VAL A 141 0.95 -10.95 -14.08
CA VAL A 141 1.38 -9.60 -14.48
C VAL A 141 2.57 -9.12 -13.65
N ILE A 142 2.68 -9.55 -12.39
CA ILE A 142 3.65 -9.00 -11.44
C ILE A 142 4.81 -9.96 -11.16
N THR A 143 6.03 -9.42 -11.23
CA THR A 143 7.25 -10.12 -10.78
C THR A 143 7.45 -10.00 -9.26
N TYR A 144 6.57 -10.63 -8.47
CA TYR A 144 6.62 -10.54 -7.01
C TYR A 144 7.94 -11.05 -6.42
N ASP A 145 8.64 -11.98 -7.08
CA ASP A 145 9.96 -12.46 -6.65
C ASP A 145 10.98 -11.33 -6.54
N LYS A 146 10.99 -10.41 -7.51
CA LYS A 146 11.90 -9.26 -7.49
C LYS A 146 11.56 -8.31 -6.35
N PHE A 147 10.26 -8.12 -6.09
CA PHE A 147 9.81 -7.30 -4.97
C PHE A 147 10.25 -7.91 -3.64
N LEU A 148 9.98 -9.20 -3.42
CA LEU A 148 10.37 -9.91 -2.19
C LEU A 148 11.89 -9.93 -2.00
N ASN A 149 12.67 -10.13 -3.06
CA ASN A 149 14.13 -10.06 -3.00
C ASN A 149 14.67 -8.69 -2.53
N ILE A 150 13.93 -7.61 -2.76
CA ILE A 150 14.32 -6.26 -2.36
C ILE A 150 13.84 -5.92 -0.95
N PHE A 151 12.67 -6.43 -0.54
CA PHE A 151 11.96 -5.95 0.65
C PHE A 151 11.79 -6.98 1.77
N ASN A 152 12.15 -8.25 1.58
CA ASN A 152 11.93 -9.34 2.56
C ASN A 152 12.43 -9.01 3.98
N THR A 153 13.53 -8.29 4.14
CA THR A 153 14.07 -7.93 5.46
C THR A 153 13.22 -6.90 6.22
N TYR A 154 12.31 -6.22 5.54
CA TYR A 154 11.44 -5.19 6.12
C TYR A 154 10.01 -5.71 6.34
N ILE A 155 9.61 -6.77 5.63
CA ILE A 155 8.25 -7.28 5.67
C ILE A 155 8.07 -8.13 6.93
N LYS A 156 7.09 -7.78 7.76
CA LYS A 156 6.70 -8.55 8.95
C LYS A 156 5.83 -9.75 8.60
N TYR A 157 4.97 -9.60 7.60
CA TYR A 157 3.99 -10.63 7.23
C TYR A 157 3.80 -10.72 5.71
N VAL A 158 3.82 -11.94 5.18
CA VAL A 158 3.51 -12.25 3.78
C VAL A 158 2.46 -13.35 3.76
N GLU A 159 1.38 -13.14 3.00
CA GLU A 159 0.37 -14.16 2.75
C GLU A 159 0.14 -14.35 1.25
N TRP A 160 -0.03 -15.62 0.87
CA TRP A 160 -0.23 -16.04 -0.50
C TRP A 160 -1.65 -16.55 -0.70
N PHE A 161 -2.29 -16.07 -1.76
CA PHE A 161 -3.61 -16.46 -2.19
C PHE A 161 -3.53 -17.20 -3.51
N GLU A 162 -4.41 -18.17 -3.69
CA GLU A 162 -4.64 -18.85 -4.96
C GLU A 162 -6.03 -18.46 -5.49
N ASN A 163 -6.20 -18.51 -6.81
CA ASN A 163 -7.44 -18.13 -7.50
C ASN A 163 -7.92 -16.72 -7.10
N SER A 164 -6.99 -15.79 -6.90
CA SER A 164 -7.28 -14.40 -6.50
C SER A 164 -7.00 -13.40 -7.62
N GLY A 165 -6.09 -13.75 -8.53
CA GLY A 165 -5.66 -12.98 -9.68
C GLY A 165 -5.06 -11.61 -9.34
N HIS A 166 -4.68 -10.85 -10.38
CA HIS A 166 -4.11 -9.51 -10.20
C HIS A 166 -5.08 -8.55 -9.50
N SER A 167 -6.38 -8.67 -9.76
CA SER A 167 -7.39 -7.82 -9.14
C SER A 167 -7.64 -8.15 -7.66
N PHE A 168 -7.12 -9.26 -7.13
CA PHE A 168 -7.31 -9.68 -5.74
C PHE A 168 -8.81 -9.81 -5.38
N ILE A 169 -9.51 -10.75 -6.00
CA ILE A 169 -10.96 -10.93 -5.80
C ILE A 169 -11.33 -11.30 -4.36
N GLN A 170 -10.37 -11.81 -3.58
CA GLN A 170 -10.61 -12.19 -2.18
C GLN A 170 -10.73 -10.99 -1.23
N PHE A 171 -10.50 -9.75 -1.68
CA PHE A 171 -10.52 -8.56 -0.82
C PHE A 171 -11.78 -8.48 0.05
N GLU A 172 -12.95 -8.73 -0.53
CA GLU A 172 -14.24 -8.60 0.17
C GLU A 172 -14.39 -9.59 1.33
N ASN A 173 -14.06 -10.85 1.09
CA ASN A 173 -14.14 -11.88 2.11
C ASN A 173 -13.04 -11.77 3.18
N ARG A 174 -12.12 -10.82 3.03
CA ARG A 174 -10.91 -10.66 3.86
C ARG A 174 -10.81 -9.28 4.51
N ALA A 175 -11.87 -8.48 4.48
CA ALA A 175 -11.87 -7.10 4.99
C ALA A 175 -11.36 -6.98 6.44
N GLU A 176 -11.85 -7.83 7.35
CA GLU A 176 -11.38 -7.84 8.75
C GLU A 176 -9.92 -8.28 8.88
N GLN A 177 -9.50 -9.30 8.12
CA GLN A 177 -8.10 -9.73 8.12
C GLN A 177 -7.18 -8.62 7.60
N ILE A 178 -7.59 -7.92 6.54
CA ILE A 178 -6.92 -6.74 5.99
C ILE A 178 -6.77 -5.67 7.07
N ARG A 179 -7.85 -5.36 7.79
CA ARG A 179 -7.82 -4.39 8.89
C ARG A 179 -6.86 -4.81 9.99
N LEU A 180 -6.96 -6.06 10.47
CA LEU A 180 -6.11 -6.61 11.53
C LEU A 180 -4.63 -6.55 11.16
N LEU A 181 -4.29 -6.90 9.92
CA LEU A 181 -2.93 -6.78 9.42
C LEU A 181 -2.46 -5.32 9.44
N MET A 182 -3.31 -4.36 9.07
CA MET A 182 -2.92 -2.94 9.07
C MET A 182 -2.70 -2.38 10.48
N ILE A 183 -3.49 -2.79 11.46
CA ILE A 183 -3.41 -2.30 12.85
C ILE A 183 -2.57 -3.18 13.77
N TRP A 184 -1.84 -4.16 13.23
CA TRP A 184 -1.17 -5.22 14.00
C TRP A 184 -0.29 -4.70 15.13
N ASP A 185 0.54 -3.69 14.87
CA ASP A 185 1.45 -3.13 15.88
C ASP A 185 0.67 -2.60 17.10
N GLU A 186 -0.52 -2.05 16.90
CA GLU A 186 -1.35 -1.55 17.99
C GLU A 186 -1.95 -2.67 18.82
N LEU A 187 -2.29 -3.80 18.19
CA LEU A 187 -2.81 -4.96 18.89
C LEU A 187 -1.72 -5.63 19.74
N THR A 188 -0.46 -5.57 19.29
CA THR A 188 0.68 -6.11 20.04
C THR A 188 1.22 -5.17 21.10
N ASP A 189 0.99 -3.86 20.95
CA ASP A 189 1.33 -2.83 21.95
C ASP A 189 0.22 -2.67 23.01
N MET A 190 -0.94 -3.30 22.84
CA MET A 190 -1.92 -3.45 23.91
C MET A 190 -1.37 -4.41 24.95
N ASP A 191 -0.97 -3.86 26.10
CA ASP A 191 -0.36 -4.60 27.19
C ASP A 191 -1.16 -5.85 27.57
N VAL A 192 -0.43 -6.95 27.69
CA VAL A 192 -0.81 -8.22 28.35
C VAL A 192 -1.06 -8.00 29.87
N GLU A 193 -0.89 -6.77 30.38
CA GLU A 193 -1.07 -6.38 31.78
C GLU A 193 -2.54 -6.17 32.21
N GLU A 194 -3.52 -6.20 31.30
CA GLU A 194 -4.96 -6.18 31.68
C GLU A 194 -5.61 -7.57 31.75
N VAL A 195 -4.85 -8.66 31.64
CA VAL A 195 -5.38 -10.04 31.63
C VAL A 195 -4.89 -10.92 32.80
N PHE A 196 -4.14 -10.38 33.77
CA PHE A 196 -3.75 -11.13 34.99
C PHE A 196 -3.95 -10.35 36.28
#